data_AF-A0A8S3C442-F1
#
_entry.id   AF-A0A8S3C442-F1
#
_cell.length_a   1.000
_cell.length_b   1.000
_cell.length_c   1.000
_cell.angle_alpha   90.00
_cell.angle_beta   90.00
_cell.angle_gamma   90.00
#
_symmetry.space_group_name_H-M   'P 1'
#
loop_
_entity.id
_entity.type
_entity.pdbx_description
1 polymer ?
#
loop_
_entity_poly.entity_id
_entity_poly.type
_entity_poly.pdbx_seq_one_letter_code
_entity_poly.pdbx_strand_id
1 'polypeptide(L)'
;CCFFYKSRYPCHKTIGLLLQCGANVDTVDSKRNTPLHLIAQRTCDIDTVLFIIDMLCNTFGAHSDCVNDQGETPLETASNIRVKEHLRKKIGVGQLKCLCARFIQQTKVVFQDYHFPLTLVNFIEKH
;
A
#
# COMPACT_ATOMS: atom_id res chain seq x y z
N CYS A 1 -1.56 14.33 3.17
CA CYS A 1 -0.13 13.94 3.11
C CYS A 1 0.27 13.22 1.81
N CYS A 2 -0.65 12.63 1.04
CA CYS A 2 -0.29 11.87 -0.18
C CYS A 2 0.35 12.70 -1.31
N PHE A 3 0.18 14.03 -1.29
CA PHE A 3 0.81 14.96 -2.25
C PHE A 3 2.34 14.85 -2.31
N PHE A 4 3.01 14.49 -1.21
CA PHE A 4 4.47 14.36 -1.19
C PHE A 4 4.97 13.20 -2.07
N TYR A 5 4.26 12.07 -2.09
CA TYR A 5 4.63 10.90 -2.91
C TYR A 5 4.44 11.14 -4.42
N LYS A 6 3.54 12.07 -4.78
CA LYS A 6 3.28 12.49 -6.17
C LYS A 6 4.23 13.59 -6.66
N SER A 7 5.06 14.16 -5.79
CA SER A 7 5.98 15.25 -6.16
C SER A 7 6.94 14.81 -7.27
N ARG A 8 7.37 15.74 -8.13
CA ARG A 8 8.11 15.42 -9.37
C ARG A 8 9.42 14.65 -9.11
N TYR A 9 10.03 14.81 -7.93
CA TYR A 9 11.16 14.00 -7.45
C TYR A 9 11.16 13.94 -5.92
N PRO A 10 10.47 12.99 -5.28
CA PRO A 10 10.64 12.80 -3.86
C PRO A 10 11.94 12.03 -3.70
N CYS A 11 13.02 12.72 -3.33
CA CYS A 11 14.24 12.01 -3.00
C CYS A 11 13.93 11.07 -1.83
N HIS A 12 14.49 9.86 -1.85
CA HIS A 12 14.25 8.86 -0.81
C HIS A 12 14.52 9.40 0.60
N LYS A 13 15.45 10.36 0.74
CA LYS A 13 15.77 11.06 2.00
C LYS A 13 14.59 11.89 2.51
N THR A 14 13.91 12.64 1.64
CA THR A 14 12.74 13.45 2.05
C THR A 14 11.58 12.55 2.45
N ILE A 15 11.32 11.46 1.70
CA ILE A 15 10.28 10.49 2.10
C ILE A 15 10.63 9.86 3.45
N GLY A 16 11.88 9.42 3.63
CA GLY A 16 12.32 8.83 4.89
C GLY A 16 12.17 9.77 6.08
N LEU A 17 12.54 11.04 5.92
CA LEU A 17 12.40 12.05 6.97
C LEU A 17 10.92 12.31 7.30
N LEU A 18 10.05 12.40 6.30
CA LEU A 18 8.61 12.56 6.53
C LEU A 18 8.01 11.38 7.31
N LEU A 19 8.38 10.14 6.94
CA LEU A 19 7.93 8.94 7.63
C LEU A 19 8.47 8.88 9.06
N GLN A 20 9.73 9.28 9.29
CA GLN A 20 10.31 9.41 10.64
C GLN A 20 9.60 10.46 11.50
N CYS A 21 9.13 11.55 10.88
CA CYS A 21 8.31 12.56 11.56
C CYS A 21 6.87 12.11 11.83
N GLY A 22 6.53 10.84 11.59
CA GLY A 22 5.21 10.27 11.88
C GLY A 22 4.21 10.44 10.73
N ALA A 23 4.67 10.69 9.50
CA ALA A 23 3.76 10.65 8.36
C ALA A 23 3.10 9.27 8.25
N ASN A 24 1.77 9.25 8.19
CA ASN A 24 1.01 8.01 8.13
C ASN A 24 1.19 7.32 6.77
N VAL A 25 1.67 6.07 6.83
CA VAL A 25 2.07 5.20 5.72
C VAL A 25 0.87 4.69 4.92
N ASP A 26 -0.30 4.65 5.56
CA ASP A 26 -1.56 4.17 4.97
C ASP A 26 -2.46 5.33 4.53
N THR A 27 -1.87 6.53 4.37
CA THR A 27 -2.62 7.68 3.87
C THR A 27 -3.02 7.47 2.42
N VAL A 28 -4.29 7.68 2.12
CA VAL A 28 -4.82 7.55 0.78
C VAL A 28 -5.10 8.90 0.13
N ASP A 29 -4.92 8.97 -1.19
CA ASP A 29 -5.35 10.13 -1.98
C ASP A 29 -6.86 10.06 -2.28
N SER A 30 -7.35 11.00 -3.09
CA SER A 30 -8.77 11.08 -3.49
C SER A 30 -9.26 9.92 -4.35
N LYS A 31 -8.37 9.03 -4.80
CA LYS A 31 -8.67 7.82 -5.57
C LYS A 31 -8.40 6.54 -4.76
N ARG A 32 -8.30 6.67 -3.43
CA ARG A 32 -7.84 5.63 -2.51
C ARG A 32 -6.43 5.07 -2.79
N ASN A 33 -5.57 5.78 -3.54
CA ASN A 33 -4.20 5.33 -3.73
C ASN A 33 -3.40 5.53 -2.45
N THR A 34 -2.89 4.43 -1.90
CA THR A 34 -1.86 4.45 -0.85
C THR A 34 -0.53 4.99 -1.39
N PRO A 35 0.45 5.35 -0.54
CA PRO A 35 1.76 5.79 -1.00
C PRO A 35 2.45 4.75 -1.89
N LEU A 36 2.21 3.45 -1.64
CA LEU A 36 2.72 2.36 -2.47
C LEU A 36 2.17 2.40 -3.89
N HIS A 37 0.88 2.69 -4.10
CA HIS A 37 0.32 2.87 -5.45
C HIS A 37 1.00 4.03 -6.19
N LEU A 38 1.17 5.17 -5.51
CA LEU A 38 1.77 6.37 -6.10
C LEU A 38 3.23 6.14 -6.50
N ILE A 39 3.99 5.40 -5.67
CA ILE A 39 5.39 5.06 -5.94
C ILE A 39 5.50 4.00 -7.04
N ALA A 40 4.61 3.00 -7.06
CA ALA A 40 4.61 1.93 -8.06
C ALA A 40 4.37 2.43 -9.49
N GLN A 41 3.56 3.48 -9.66
CA GLN A 41 3.28 4.09 -10.96
C GLN A 41 4.46 4.91 -11.52
N ARG A 42 5.51 5.19 -10.72
CA ARG A 42 6.64 6.00 -11.17
C ARG A 42 7.53 5.23 -12.13
N THR A 43 7.91 5.88 -13.21
CA THR A 43 8.80 5.33 -14.24
C THR A 43 10.22 5.89 -14.18
N CYS A 44 10.45 6.92 -13.36
CA CYS A 44 11.75 7.56 -13.19
C CYS A 44 12.56 6.89 -12.07
N ASP A 45 13.87 6.74 -12.28
CA ASP A 45 14.84 6.26 -11.30
C ASP A 45 14.37 5.02 -10.50
N ILE A 46 14.37 3.88 -11.20
CA ILE A 46 13.85 2.62 -10.68
C ILE A 46 14.55 2.22 -9.38
N ASP A 47 15.85 2.45 -9.22
CA ASP A 47 16.57 2.06 -8.01
C ASP A 47 16.10 2.87 -6.79
N THR A 48 15.84 4.17 -6.96
CA THR A 48 15.18 4.99 -5.92
C THR A 48 13.76 4.51 -5.62
N VAL A 49 12.97 4.14 -6.64
CA VAL A 49 11.62 3.59 -6.46
C VAL A 49 11.66 2.30 -5.63
N LEU A 50 12.55 1.36 -5.97
CA LEU A 50 12.71 0.10 -5.25
C LEU A 50 13.13 0.34 -3.79
N PHE A 51 14.04 1.27 -3.54
CA PHE A 51 14.47 1.64 -2.20
C PHE A 51 13.33 2.23 -1.36
N ILE A 52 12.50 3.10 -1.95
CA ILE A 52 11.32 3.66 -1.27
C ILE A 52 10.31 2.56 -0.94
N ILE A 53 10.07 1.63 -1.86
CA ILE A 53 9.17 0.48 -1.62
C ILE A 53 9.69 -0.36 -0.45
N ASP A 54 10.99 -0.65 -0.40
CA ASP A 54 11.58 -1.39 0.72
C ASP A 54 11.44 -0.65 2.05
N MET A 55 11.68 0.66 2.04
CA MET A 55 11.51 1.48 3.23
C MET A 55 10.05 1.47 3.71
N LEU A 56 9.09 1.68 2.81
CA LEU A 56 7.66 1.67 3.13
C LEU A 56 7.21 0.31 3.69
N CYS A 57 7.52 -0.79 3.00
CA CYS A 57 7.05 -2.12 3.39
C CYS A 57 7.79 -2.69 4.61
N ASN A 58 9.13 -2.61 4.65
CA ASN A 58 9.91 -3.30 5.68
C ASN A 58 10.12 -2.45 6.94
N THR A 59 10.31 -1.13 6.79
CA THR A 59 10.63 -0.25 7.94
C THR A 59 9.37 0.34 8.54
N PHE A 60 8.43 0.77 7.71
CA PHE A 60 7.23 1.48 8.14
C PHE A 60 5.96 0.63 8.06
N GLY A 61 6.04 -0.62 7.59
CA GLY A 61 4.96 -1.59 7.63
C GLY A 61 3.80 -1.31 6.68
N ALA A 62 4.04 -0.59 5.58
CA ALA A 62 3.00 -0.23 4.62
C ALA A 62 2.38 -1.47 3.95
N HIS A 63 1.06 -1.45 3.81
CA HIS A 63 0.30 -2.54 3.22
C HIS A 63 0.44 -2.58 1.69
N SER A 64 0.96 -3.69 1.17
CA SER A 64 1.22 -3.89 -0.27
C SER A 64 0.05 -4.50 -1.04
N ASP A 65 -1.03 -4.81 -0.33
CA ASP A 65 -2.23 -5.49 -0.82
C ASP A 65 -3.51 -4.66 -0.67
N CYS A 66 -3.41 -3.40 -0.21
CA CYS A 66 -4.54 -2.49 -0.26
C CYS A 66 -4.98 -2.23 -1.70
N VAL A 67 -6.28 -2.10 -1.93
CA VAL A 67 -6.84 -1.73 -3.24
C VAL A 67 -7.27 -0.27 -3.29
N ASN A 68 -7.09 0.36 -4.45
CA ASN A 68 -7.59 1.70 -4.76
C ASN A 68 -9.08 1.68 -5.16
N ASP A 69 -9.66 2.83 -5.55
CA ASP A 69 -11.06 2.93 -5.99
C ASP A 69 -11.35 2.12 -7.27
N GLN A 70 -10.32 1.77 -8.03
CA GLN A 70 -10.41 0.93 -9.22
C GLN A 70 -10.33 -0.57 -8.88
N GLY A 71 -10.15 -0.93 -7.60
CA GLY A 71 -9.93 -2.30 -7.16
C GLY A 71 -8.53 -2.83 -7.46
N GLU A 72 -7.59 -1.96 -7.82
CA GLU A 72 -6.22 -2.32 -8.18
C GLU A 72 -5.30 -2.22 -6.97
N THR A 73 -4.37 -3.16 -6.84
CA THR A 73 -3.27 -3.15 -5.88
C THR A 73 -2.07 -2.32 -6.37
N PRO A 74 -1.11 -1.96 -5.49
CA PRO A 74 0.12 -1.30 -5.92
C PRO A 74 0.89 -2.10 -6.99
N LEU A 75 0.84 -3.43 -6.93
CA LEU A 75 1.44 -4.32 -7.92
C LEU A 75 0.80 -4.15 -9.31
N GLU A 76 -0.53 -4.06 -9.36
CA GLU A 76 -1.30 -3.94 -10.60
C GLU A 76 -1.13 -2.57 -11.24
N THR A 77 -1.05 -1.52 -10.42
CA THR A 77 -0.80 -0.14 -10.92
C THR A 77 0.64 0.10 -11.39
N ALA A 78 1.58 -0.80 -11.08
CA ALA A 78 2.97 -0.63 -11.50
C ALA A 78 3.12 -0.80 -13.02
N SER A 79 3.86 0.09 -13.67
CA SER A 79 4.13 0.00 -15.12
C SER A 79 5.45 -0.72 -15.43
N ASN A 80 6.40 -0.74 -14.49
CA ASN A 80 7.73 -1.32 -14.68
C ASN A 80 7.82 -2.77 -14.16
N ILE A 81 8.38 -3.68 -14.96
CA ILE A 81 8.53 -5.10 -14.62
C ILE A 81 9.38 -5.31 -13.36
N ARG A 82 10.49 -4.55 -13.19
CA ARG A 82 11.35 -4.67 -11.99
C ARG A 82 10.58 -4.28 -10.73
N VAL A 83 9.75 -3.24 -10.81
CA VAL A 83 8.90 -2.80 -9.70
C VAL A 83 7.84 -3.86 -9.38
N LYS A 84 7.21 -4.45 -10.41
CA LYS A 84 6.26 -5.56 -10.23
C LYS A 84 6.90 -6.75 -9.52
N GLU A 85 8.04 -7.21 -10.00
CA GLU A 85 8.77 -8.33 -9.39
C GLU A 85 9.16 -8.04 -7.94
N HIS A 86 9.56 -6.81 -7.64
CA HIS A 86 9.88 -6.41 -6.27
C HIS A 86 8.66 -6.40 -5.35
N LEU A 87 7.56 -5.80 -5.79
CA LEU A 87 6.29 -5.79 -5.04
C LEU A 87 5.73 -7.20 -4.85
N ARG A 88 5.85 -8.07 -5.85
CA ARG A 88 5.42 -9.47 -5.77
C ARG A 88 6.13 -10.22 -4.64
N LYS A 89 7.43 -9.96 -4.44
CA LYS A 89 8.19 -10.51 -3.31
C LYS A 89 7.70 -10.00 -1.95
N LYS A 90 7.09 -8.82 -1.90
CA LYS A 90 6.57 -8.22 -0.65
C LYS A 90 5.17 -8.67 -0.29
N ILE A 91 4.31 -8.95 -1.28
CA ILE A 91 2.93 -9.43 -1.07
C ILE A 91 2.88 -10.76 -0.30
N GLY A 92 3.91 -11.61 -0.45
CA GLY A 92 4.01 -12.90 0.27
C GLY A 92 4.38 -12.78 1.76
N VAL A 93 4.81 -11.61 2.22
CA VAL A 93 5.27 -11.36 3.61
C VAL A 93 4.25 -10.55 4.41
N GLY A 94 3.04 -10.36 3.87
CA GLY A 94 1.98 -9.56 4.49
C GLY A 94 1.66 -10.02 5.92
N GLN A 95 1.42 -9.06 6.80
CA GLN A 95 1.02 -9.32 8.18
C GLN A 95 -0.21 -10.25 8.18
N LEU A 96 -0.26 -11.22 9.09
CA LEU A 96 -1.34 -12.21 9.20
C LEU A 96 -2.75 -11.59 9.10
N LYS A 97 -2.92 -10.37 9.64
CA LYS A 97 -4.16 -9.60 9.57
C LYS A 97 -4.64 -9.32 8.14
N CYS A 98 -3.73 -8.97 7.23
CA CYS A 98 -4.05 -8.71 5.82
C CYS A 98 -4.44 -9.99 5.09
N LEU A 99 -3.73 -11.10 5.37
CA LEU A 99 -4.08 -12.41 4.84
C LEU A 99 -5.48 -12.84 5.29
N CYS A 100 -5.80 -12.63 6.56
CA CYS A 100 -7.14 -12.85 7.10
C CYS A 100 -8.18 -11.95 6.43
N ALA A 101 -7.93 -10.64 6.32
CA ALA A 101 -8.85 -9.70 5.67
C ALA A 101 -9.19 -10.11 4.23
N ARG A 102 -8.18 -10.46 3.44
CA ARG A 102 -8.35 -10.93 2.06
C ARG A 102 -9.13 -12.25 1.99
N PHE A 103 -8.81 -13.21 2.85
CA PHE A 103 -9.54 -14.48 2.91
C PHE A 103 -11.01 -14.27 3.25
N ILE A 104 -11.29 -13.38 4.19
CA ILE A 104 -12.63 -13.00 4.62
C ILE A 104 -13.43 -12.35 3.47
N GLN A 105 -12.81 -11.47 2.68
CA GLN A 105 -13.45 -10.85 1.53
C GLN A 105 -13.72 -11.84 0.39
N GLN A 106 -12.78 -12.73 0.09
CA GLN A 106 -12.90 -13.75 -0.96
C GLN A 106 -13.99 -14.79 -0.67
N THR A 107 -14.22 -15.10 0.62
CA THR A 107 -15.21 -16.08 1.05
C THR A 107 -16.64 -15.53 1.07
N LYS A 108 -16.84 -14.23 0.80
CA LYS A 108 -18.16 -13.54 0.81
C LYS A 108 -19.00 -13.90 2.04
N VAL A 109 -18.37 -14.06 3.20
CA VAL A 109 -19.10 -14.35 4.43
C VAL A 109 -20.00 -13.15 4.70
N VAL A 110 -21.31 -13.39 4.79
CA VAL A 110 -22.29 -12.33 5.06
C VAL A 110 -22.20 -12.01 6.55
N PHE A 111 -21.58 -10.89 6.91
CA PHE A 111 -21.35 -10.48 8.30
C PHE A 111 -22.60 -9.95 9.03
N GLN A 112 -23.80 -10.07 8.43
CA GLN A 112 -25.01 -9.38 8.90
C GLN A 112 -25.44 -9.78 10.32
N ASP A 113 -25.00 -10.93 10.84
CA ASP A 113 -25.42 -11.45 12.14
C ASP A 113 -24.40 -11.27 13.29
N TYR A 114 -23.21 -10.71 13.01
CA TYR A 114 -22.15 -10.56 14.01
C TYR A 114 -21.83 -9.07 14.24
N HIS A 115 -21.99 -8.60 15.47
CA HIS A 115 -21.55 -7.28 15.91
C HIS A 115 -20.01 -7.18 15.88
N PHE A 116 -19.46 -6.90 14.70
CA PHE A 116 -18.04 -6.62 14.55
C PHE A 116 -17.73 -5.15 14.87
N PRO A 117 -16.55 -4.86 15.46
CA PRO A 117 -16.08 -3.48 15.60
C PRO A 117 -15.96 -2.81 14.23
N LEU A 118 -16.45 -1.57 14.10
CA LEU A 118 -16.34 -0.78 12.86
C LEU A 118 -14.89 -0.69 12.35
N THR A 119 -13.92 -0.68 13.26
CA THR A 119 -12.49 -0.66 12.95
C THR A 119 -12.03 -1.90 12.19
N LEU A 120 -12.60 -3.06 12.47
CA LEU A 120 -12.28 -4.31 11.78
C LEU A 120 -12.95 -4.36 10.41
N VAL A 121 -14.21 -3.93 10.31
CA VAL A 121 -14.93 -3.83 9.03
C VAL A 121 -14.19 -2.90 8.07
N ASN A 122 -13.83 -1.70 8.52
CA ASN A 122 -13.04 -0.73 7.74
C ASN A 122 -11.66 -1.27 7.35
N PHE A 123 -11.07 -2.19 8.12
CA PHE A 123 -9.80 -2.82 7.78
C PHE A 123 -9.98 -3.89 6.69
N ILE A 124 -11.04 -4.68 6.78
CA ILE A 124 -11.37 -5.70 5.78
C ILE A 124 -11.71 -5.04 4.44
N GLU A 125 -12.50 -3.96 4.43
CA GLU A 125 -12.88 -3.19 3.22
C GLU A 125 -11.72 -2.48 2.50
N LYS A 126 -10.53 -2.44 3.12
CA LYS A 126 -9.31 -1.89 2.51
C LYS A 126 -8.53 -2.90 1.68
N HIS A 127 -8.85 -4.18 1.80
CA HIS A 127 -8.30 -5.28 1.02
C HIS A 127 -9.31 -5.66 -0.05
#